data_AF-A0A7C2DGQ1-F1
#
_entry.id   AF-A0A7C2DGQ1-F1
#
_cell.length_a   1.000
_cell.length_b   1.000
_cell.length_c   1.000
_cell.angle_alpha   90.00
_cell.angle_beta   90.00
_cell.angle_gamma   90.00
#
_symmetry.space_group_name_H-M   'P 1'
#
loop_
_entity.id
_entity.type
_entity.pdbx_description
1 polymer ?
#
loop_
_entity_poly.entity_id
_entity_poly.type
_entity_poly.pdbx_seq_one_letter_code
_entity_poly.pdbx_strand_id
1 'polypeptide(L)'
;MLCAKCGKKEAITKGLCRDCYLEKVELDLPKRIELDRCECGAIYHRGSWGIEIDSILRDVLERKLRRAEFSAKVKKYSLTEKKGRLLAEVEIEVKVPEIHASKVVKKELELAFRRRLCTKCIRKRGGYYEAKVQLRGIGIDEAKEILTRFAEEVSKVEEAKGGADLYFVSKSAAKKLASELKRRGFMVKRSAKLVGMKKGKRLFREIYSIKAP
;
A
#
# COMPACT_ATOMS: atom_id res chain seq x y z
N MET A 1 -46.65 -7.25 -26.72
CA MET A 1 -46.76 -8.28 -25.66
C MET A 1 -46.39 -7.62 -24.33
N LEU A 2 -47.16 -7.84 -23.26
CA LEU A 2 -46.89 -7.22 -21.96
C LEU A 2 -45.70 -7.89 -21.24
N CYS A 3 -45.04 -7.14 -20.35
CA CYS A 3 -43.93 -7.62 -19.54
C CYS A 3 -44.34 -8.83 -18.68
N ALA A 4 -43.62 -9.94 -18.82
CA ALA A 4 -43.88 -11.18 -18.10
C ALA A 4 -43.69 -11.07 -16.57
N LYS A 5 -42.89 -10.08 -16.09
CA LYS A 5 -42.66 -9.88 -14.65
C LYS A 5 -43.71 -8.98 -14.00
N CYS A 6 -44.10 -7.87 -14.62
CA CYS A 6 -44.95 -6.86 -13.98
C CYS A 6 -46.34 -6.69 -14.61
N GLY A 7 -46.57 -7.18 -15.83
CA GLY A 7 -47.85 -7.07 -16.56
C GLY A 7 -48.29 -5.65 -16.93
N LYS A 8 -47.57 -4.61 -16.50
CA LYS A 8 -48.00 -3.20 -16.61
C LYS A 8 -47.48 -2.46 -17.83
N LYS A 9 -46.31 -2.86 -18.33
CA LYS A 9 -45.58 -2.17 -19.42
C LYS A 9 -45.28 -3.15 -20.54
N GLU A 10 -45.06 -2.64 -21.75
CA GLU A 10 -44.66 -3.45 -22.89
C GLU A 10 -43.29 -4.09 -22.65
N ALA A 11 -43.14 -5.35 -23.09
CA ALA A 11 -41.87 -6.04 -23.10
C ALA A 11 -40.96 -5.46 -24.20
N ILE A 12 -39.72 -5.13 -23.85
CA ILE A 12 -38.74 -4.55 -24.76
C ILE A 12 -37.59 -5.50 -25.09
N THR A 13 -37.24 -6.41 -24.18
CA THR A 13 -36.27 -7.47 -24.44
C THR A 13 -36.50 -8.65 -23.49
N LYS A 14 -36.23 -9.87 -23.95
CA LYS A 14 -36.36 -11.14 -23.19
C LYS A 14 -37.68 -11.24 -22.40
N GLY A 15 -38.78 -10.73 -22.95
CA GLY A 15 -40.10 -10.72 -22.31
C GLY A 15 -40.26 -9.74 -21.13
N LEU A 16 -39.30 -8.85 -20.89
CA LEU A 16 -39.30 -7.88 -19.78
C LEU A 16 -39.38 -6.44 -20.28
N CYS A 17 -40.04 -5.57 -19.51
CA CYS A 17 -39.94 -4.12 -19.71
C CYS A 17 -38.60 -3.58 -19.19
N ARG A 18 -38.29 -2.32 -19.51
CA ARG A 18 -37.06 -1.62 -19.13
C ARG A 18 -36.71 -1.78 -17.65
N ASP A 19 -37.65 -1.47 -16.76
CA ASP A 19 -37.39 -1.46 -15.32
C ASP A 19 -37.17 -2.87 -14.78
N CYS A 20 -37.99 -3.83 -15.21
CA CYS A 20 -37.87 -5.22 -14.78
C CYS A 20 -36.57 -5.88 -15.26
N TYR A 21 -36.10 -5.54 -16.46
CA TYR A 21 -34.80 -5.99 -16.96
C TYR A 21 -33.66 -5.35 -16.17
N LEU A 22 -33.74 -4.04 -15.93
CA LEU A 22 -32.73 -3.31 -15.19
C LEU A 22 -32.61 -3.77 -13.73
N GLU A 23 -33.72 -4.12 -13.08
CA GLU A 23 -33.73 -4.75 -11.74
C GLU A 23 -33.00 -6.09 -11.73
N LYS A 24 -33.21 -6.93 -12.75
CA LYS A 24 -32.59 -8.26 -12.87
C LYS A 24 -31.05 -8.21 -12.97
N VAL A 25 -30.47 -7.08 -13.39
CA VAL A 25 -29.02 -6.92 -13.49
C VAL A 25 -28.39 -6.83 -12.11
N GLU A 26 -27.80 -7.92 -11.62
CA GLU A 26 -27.12 -7.95 -10.33
C GLU A 26 -25.60 -7.82 -10.48
N LEU A 27 -24.97 -7.06 -9.58
CA LEU A 27 -23.51 -6.99 -9.48
C LEU A 27 -23.04 -8.05 -8.49
N ASP A 28 -22.31 -9.05 -8.99
CA ASP A 28 -21.66 -10.06 -8.14
C ASP A 28 -20.36 -9.47 -7.59
N LEU A 29 -20.47 -8.78 -6.46
CA LEU A 29 -19.35 -8.21 -5.74
C LEU A 29 -19.16 -8.96 -4.43
N PRO A 30 -17.91 -9.21 -4.03
CA PRO A 30 -17.63 -9.91 -2.79
C PRO A 30 -18.11 -9.06 -1.60
N LYS A 31 -18.73 -9.68 -0.59
CA LYS A 31 -19.10 -8.96 0.65
C LYS A 31 -17.88 -8.52 1.45
N ARG A 32 -16.74 -9.18 1.26
CA ARG A 32 -15.50 -8.99 2.02
C ARG A 32 -14.29 -9.10 1.09
N ILE A 33 -13.34 -8.18 1.24
CA ILE A 33 -12.05 -8.19 0.56
C ILE A 33 -10.98 -8.39 1.63
N GLU A 34 -10.25 -9.50 1.52
CA GLU A 34 -9.14 -9.81 2.42
C GLU A 34 -7.83 -9.23 1.87
N LEU A 35 -7.12 -8.48 2.70
CA LEU A 35 -5.86 -7.81 2.36
C LEU A 35 -4.79 -8.17 3.40
N ASP A 36 -3.55 -8.29 2.95
CA ASP A 36 -2.40 -8.43 3.86
C ASP A 36 -1.95 -7.03 4.31
N ARG A 37 -1.83 -6.80 5.62
CA ARG A 37 -1.33 -5.56 6.21
C ARG A 37 -0.16 -5.84 7.14
N CYS A 38 0.91 -5.06 6.96
CA CYS A 38 2.06 -5.06 7.85
C CYS A 38 1.79 -4.23 9.10
N GLU A 39 2.51 -4.52 10.17
CA GLU A 39 2.50 -3.71 11.40
C GLU A 39 2.90 -2.25 11.15
N CYS A 40 3.75 -1.98 10.15
CA CYS A 40 4.08 -0.61 9.73
C CYS A 40 2.98 0.07 8.90
N GLY A 41 1.80 -0.54 8.77
CA GLY A 41 0.66 -0.03 8.00
C GLY A 41 0.68 -0.35 6.51
N ALA A 42 1.82 -0.76 5.95
CA ALA A 42 1.93 -1.08 4.52
C ALA A 42 0.96 -2.21 4.12
N ILE A 43 0.15 -1.98 3.09
CA ILE A 43 -0.81 -2.94 2.55
C ILE A 43 -0.19 -3.61 1.32
N TYR A 44 -0.38 -4.93 1.19
CA TYR A 44 0.09 -5.69 0.04
C TYR A 44 -0.99 -5.82 -1.02
N HIS A 45 -0.63 -5.54 -2.27
CA HIS A 45 -1.47 -5.79 -3.43
C HIS A 45 -0.61 -6.14 -4.64
N ARG A 46 -0.98 -7.21 -5.37
CA ARG A 46 -0.34 -7.64 -6.63
C ARG A 46 1.20 -7.65 -6.62
N GLY A 47 1.83 -8.25 -5.61
CA GLY A 47 3.28 -8.39 -5.57
C GLY A 47 4.04 -7.25 -4.89
N SER A 48 3.35 -6.17 -4.53
CA SER A 48 3.96 -4.96 -3.98
C SER A 48 3.35 -4.56 -2.64
N TRP A 49 4.18 -3.96 -1.78
CA TRP A 49 3.77 -3.41 -0.48
C TRP A 49 3.66 -1.89 -0.55
N GLY A 50 2.78 -1.31 0.27
CA GLY A 50 2.59 0.14 0.37
C GLY A 50 1.64 0.69 -0.69
N ILE A 51 0.76 -0.14 -1.23
CA ILE A 51 -0.26 0.30 -2.18
C ILE A 51 -1.41 0.96 -1.40
N GLU A 52 -1.86 2.12 -1.86
CA GLU A 52 -3.00 2.82 -1.28
C GLU A 52 -4.29 2.02 -1.45
N ILE A 53 -5.09 1.98 -0.39
CA ILE A 53 -6.33 1.22 -0.32
C ILE A 53 -7.31 1.58 -1.45
N ASP A 54 -7.33 2.84 -1.84
CA ASP A 54 -8.09 3.43 -2.94
C ASP A 54 -7.75 2.79 -4.29
N SER A 55 -6.45 2.65 -4.56
CA SER A 55 -5.93 1.99 -5.76
C SER A 55 -6.28 0.50 -5.76
N ILE A 56 -6.23 -0.15 -4.60
CA ILE A 56 -6.60 -1.56 -4.43
C ILE A 56 -8.08 -1.76 -4.74
N LEU A 57 -8.95 -0.94 -4.14
CA LEU A 57 -10.39 -0.99 -4.33
C LEU A 57 -10.78 -0.83 -5.80
N ARG A 58 -10.24 0.20 -6.46
CA ARG A 58 -10.45 0.43 -7.89
C ARG A 58 -10.09 -0.81 -8.70
N ASP A 59 -8.89 -1.37 -8.49
CA ASP A 59 -8.41 -2.53 -9.22
C ASP A 59 -9.25 -3.81 -8.98
N VAL A 60 -9.70 -4.04 -7.75
CA VAL A 60 -10.55 -5.19 -7.42
C VAL A 60 -11.92 -5.04 -8.07
N LEU A 61 -12.53 -3.86 -7.98
CA LEU A 61 -13.87 -3.58 -8.51
C LEU A 61 -13.88 -3.59 -10.04
N GLU A 62 -12.97 -2.88 -10.69
CA GLU A 62 -12.92 -2.81 -12.16
C GLU A 62 -12.73 -4.20 -12.80
N ARG A 63 -12.04 -5.12 -12.15
CA ARG A 63 -11.93 -6.51 -12.62
C ARG A 63 -13.23 -7.30 -12.49
N LYS A 64 -13.96 -7.12 -11.39
CA LYS A 64 -15.21 -7.84 -11.12
C LYS A 64 -16.40 -7.30 -11.93
N LEU A 65 -16.32 -6.04 -12.34
CA LEU A 65 -17.40 -5.33 -13.05
C LEU A 65 -17.38 -5.51 -14.57
N ARG A 66 -16.38 -6.20 -15.13
CA ARG A 66 -16.31 -6.51 -16.57
C ARG A 66 -17.30 -7.62 -16.93
N ARG A 67 -18.39 -7.28 -17.62
CA ARG A 67 -19.34 -8.22 -18.22
C ARG A 67 -19.72 -7.78 -19.63
N ALA A 68 -20.12 -8.73 -20.47
CA ALA A 68 -20.53 -8.45 -21.84
C ALA A 68 -21.94 -7.83 -21.92
N GLU A 69 -22.84 -8.22 -21.00
CA GLU A 69 -24.26 -7.81 -21.01
C GLU A 69 -24.49 -6.36 -20.51
N PHE A 70 -23.54 -5.79 -19.78
CA PHE A 70 -23.61 -4.42 -19.29
C PHE A 70 -22.22 -3.85 -19.01
N SER A 71 -22.14 -2.52 -19.01
CA SER A 71 -20.97 -1.81 -18.52
C SER A 71 -21.22 -1.35 -17.09
N ALA A 72 -20.24 -1.55 -16.20
CA ALA A 72 -20.31 -1.06 -14.83
C ALA A 72 -19.04 -0.29 -14.47
N LYS A 73 -19.22 0.90 -13.89
CA LYS A 73 -18.13 1.81 -13.52
C LYS A 73 -18.33 2.33 -12.10
N VAL A 74 -17.27 2.31 -11.31
CA VAL A 74 -17.26 2.94 -9.99
C VAL A 74 -17.33 4.46 -10.16
N LYS A 75 -18.39 5.08 -9.64
CA LYS A 75 -18.56 6.54 -9.63
C LYS A 75 -17.87 7.17 -8.44
N LYS A 76 -18.10 6.60 -7.26
CA LYS A 76 -17.61 7.11 -5.99
C LYS A 76 -17.38 5.94 -5.05
N TYR A 77 -16.42 6.10 -4.14
CA TYR A 77 -16.37 5.30 -2.94
C TYR A 77 -15.97 6.18 -1.74
N SER A 78 -16.31 5.69 -0.56
CA SER A 78 -15.87 6.25 0.72
C SER A 78 -15.51 5.13 1.67
N LEU A 79 -14.58 5.41 2.57
CA LEU A 79 -14.20 4.50 3.64
C LEU A 79 -14.85 4.97 4.94
N THR A 80 -15.47 4.03 5.63
CA THR A 80 -16.15 4.27 6.91
C THR A 80 -15.77 3.18 7.90
N GLU A 81 -15.55 3.55 9.15
CA GLU A 81 -15.33 2.57 10.22
C GLU A 81 -16.65 2.37 10.98
N LYS A 82 -17.14 1.13 11.06
CA LYS A 82 -18.35 0.77 11.82
C LYS A 82 -18.04 -0.45 12.68
N LYS A 83 -18.27 -0.34 14.00
CA LYS A 83 -18.07 -1.45 14.97
C LYS A 83 -16.69 -2.12 14.86
N GLY A 84 -15.63 -1.33 14.66
CA GLY A 84 -14.25 -1.82 14.50
C GLY A 84 -13.94 -2.50 13.16
N ARG A 85 -14.83 -2.39 12.17
CA ARG A 85 -14.62 -2.88 10.81
C ARG A 85 -14.47 -1.72 9.85
N LEU A 86 -13.51 -1.81 8.95
CA LEU A 86 -13.36 -0.88 7.85
C LEU A 86 -14.24 -1.30 6.68
N LEU A 87 -15.14 -0.42 6.25
CA LEU A 87 -16.10 -0.67 5.19
C LEU A 87 -15.82 0.28 4.03
N ALA A 88 -15.92 -0.24 2.81
CA ALA A 88 -15.93 0.55 1.59
C ALA A 88 -17.37 0.64 1.07
N GLU A 89 -17.93 1.84 1.13
CA GLU A 89 -19.21 2.16 0.52
C GLU A 89 -18.95 2.58 -0.93
N VAL A 90 -19.46 1.83 -1.89
CA VAL A 90 -19.18 2.02 -3.32
C VAL A 90 -20.47 2.31 -4.09
N GLU A 91 -20.43 3.34 -4.92
CA GLU A 91 -21.49 3.67 -5.87
C GLU A 91 -21.07 3.29 -7.28
N ILE A 92 -21.87 2.45 -7.92
CA ILE A 92 -21.54 1.86 -9.21
C ILE A 92 -22.64 2.22 -10.19
N GLU A 93 -22.27 2.89 -11.27
CA GLU A 93 -23.16 3.12 -12.40
C GLU A 93 -23.11 1.90 -13.32
N VAL A 94 -24.28 1.31 -13.54
CA VAL A 94 -24.50 0.19 -14.46
C VAL A 94 -25.28 0.70 -15.65
N LYS A 95 -24.73 0.56 -16.86
CA LYS A 95 -25.41 0.88 -18.11
C LYS A 95 -25.64 -0.39 -18.91
N VAL A 96 -26.86 -0.57 -19.38
CA VAL A 96 -27.32 -1.71 -20.17
C VAL A 96 -27.64 -1.19 -21.58
N PRO A 97 -26.70 -1.33 -22.55
CA PRO A 97 -26.86 -0.76 -23.87
C PRO A 97 -28.12 -1.26 -24.60
N GLU A 98 -28.42 -2.55 -24.46
CA GLU A 98 -29.57 -3.23 -25.09
C GLU A 98 -30.91 -2.52 -24.87
N ILE A 99 -31.10 -1.90 -23.70
CA ILE A 99 -32.35 -1.23 -23.32
C ILE A 99 -32.21 0.28 -23.14
N HIS A 100 -31.03 0.84 -23.48
CA HIS A 100 -30.68 2.25 -23.31
C HIS A 100 -31.00 2.78 -21.90
N ALA A 101 -30.69 1.98 -20.87
CA ALA A 101 -31.01 2.30 -19.49
C ALA A 101 -29.80 2.19 -18.58
N SER A 102 -29.85 2.91 -17.45
CA SER A 102 -28.81 2.88 -16.44
C SER A 102 -29.39 2.93 -15.03
N LYS A 103 -28.69 2.30 -14.08
CA LYS A 103 -28.97 2.42 -12.65
C LYS A 103 -27.71 2.68 -11.86
N VAL A 104 -27.88 3.24 -10.66
CA VAL A 104 -26.82 3.33 -9.65
C VAL A 104 -27.07 2.26 -8.60
N VAL A 105 -26.05 1.44 -8.33
CA VAL A 105 -26.08 0.40 -7.31
C VAL A 105 -25.12 0.83 -6.20
N LYS A 106 -25.62 0.86 -4.95
CA LYS A 106 -24.79 1.06 -3.76
C LYS A 106 -24.45 -0.30 -3.16
N LYS A 107 -23.19 -0.52 -2.84
CA LYS A 107 -22.72 -1.73 -2.15
C LYS A 107 -21.80 -1.34 -1.01
N GLU A 108 -21.84 -2.13 0.05
CA GLU A 108 -20.91 -2.03 1.17
C GLU A 108 -20.02 -3.28 1.15
N LEU A 109 -18.71 -3.08 1.26
CA LEU A 109 -17.70 -4.14 1.20
C LEU A 109 -16.84 -4.06 2.46
N GLU A 110 -16.72 -5.15 3.19
CA GLU A 110 -15.83 -5.21 4.35
C GLU A 110 -14.37 -5.36 3.91
N LEU A 111 -13.49 -4.50 4.41
CA LEU A 111 -12.04 -4.61 4.20
C LEU A 111 -11.41 -5.26 5.43
N ALA A 112 -11.04 -6.53 5.27
CA ALA A 112 -10.44 -7.32 6.33
C ALA A 112 -8.93 -7.42 6.15
N PHE A 113 -8.19 -7.22 7.24
CA PHE A 113 -6.73 -7.23 7.21
C PHE A 113 -6.16 -8.44 7.93
N ARG A 114 -5.41 -9.27 7.20
CA ARG A 114 -4.56 -10.30 7.77
C ARG A 114 -3.19 -9.71 8.09
N ARG A 115 -2.68 -9.96 9.29
CA ARG A 115 -1.33 -9.53 9.69
C ARG A 115 -0.28 -10.32 8.92
N ARG A 116 0.56 -9.62 8.16
CA ARG A 116 1.73 -10.19 7.47
C ARG A 116 2.83 -9.14 7.38
N LEU A 117 4.06 -9.53 7.70
CA LEU A 117 5.19 -8.60 7.64
C LEU A 117 5.59 -8.30 6.19
N CYS A 118 5.85 -7.02 5.92
CA CYS A 118 6.44 -6.59 4.67
C CYS A 118 7.93 -6.92 4.60
N THR A 119 8.49 -6.93 3.39
CA THR A 119 9.91 -7.22 3.15
C THR A 119 10.85 -6.35 3.99
N LYS A 120 10.50 -5.08 4.21
CA LYS A 120 11.27 -4.14 5.04
C LYS A 120 11.26 -4.55 6.52
N CYS A 121 10.09 -4.84 7.09
CA CYS A 121 9.97 -5.25 8.49
C CYS A 121 10.62 -6.62 8.75
N ILE A 122 10.54 -7.57 7.81
CA ILE A 122 11.26 -8.85 7.88
C ILE A 122 12.77 -8.60 7.96
N ARG A 123 13.32 -7.75 7.08
CA ARG A 123 14.73 -7.36 7.10
C ARG A 123 15.13 -6.71 8.42
N LYS A 124 14.31 -5.78 8.91
CA LYS A 124 14.54 -5.08 10.18
C LYS A 124 14.67 -6.07 11.34
N ARG A 125 13.69 -6.97 11.49
CA ARG A 125 13.69 -8.01 12.54
C ARG A 125 14.85 -8.99 12.41
N GLY A 126 15.24 -9.34 11.19
CA GLY A 126 16.38 -10.23 10.94
C GLY A 126 17.75 -9.58 11.13
N GLY A 127 17.83 -8.30 11.56
CA GLY A 127 19.09 -7.57 11.68
C GLY A 127 19.79 -7.31 10.35
N TYR A 128 19.08 -7.45 9.21
CA TYR A 128 19.65 -7.19 7.89
C TYR A 128 19.89 -5.69 7.73
N TYR A 129 21.07 -5.34 7.23
CA TYR A 129 21.44 -3.97 6.91
C TYR A 129 22.30 -3.90 5.65
N GLU A 130 22.14 -2.78 4.94
CA GLU A 130 22.88 -2.46 3.73
C GLU A 130 23.89 -1.34 3.94
N ALA A 131 23.73 -0.55 5.01
CA ALA A 131 24.64 0.51 5.36
C ALA A 131 24.80 0.64 6.89
N LYS A 132 25.97 1.10 7.32
CA LYS A 132 26.27 1.46 8.70
C LYS A 132 26.66 2.93 8.78
N VAL A 133 26.04 3.69 9.66
CA VAL A 133 26.41 5.07 9.98
C VAL A 133 27.05 5.07 11.37
N GLN A 134 28.30 5.48 11.44
CA GLN A 134 29.11 5.51 12.64
C GLN A 134 29.21 6.94 13.13
N LEU A 135 28.46 7.26 14.18
CA LEU A 135 28.49 8.54 14.86
C LEU A 135 29.68 8.54 15.83
N ARG A 136 30.59 9.49 15.68
CA ARG A 136 31.75 9.69 16.57
C ARG A 136 31.81 11.16 16.96
N GLY A 137 31.83 11.45 18.25
CA GLY A 137 31.81 12.82 18.78
C GLY A 137 30.45 13.50 18.69
N ILE A 138 29.37 12.76 18.40
CA ILE A 138 27.98 13.24 18.51
C ILE A 138 27.20 12.23 19.33
N GLY A 139 26.60 12.70 20.43
CA GLY A 139 25.72 11.88 21.27
C GLY A 139 24.44 11.51 20.53
N ILE A 140 23.84 10.35 20.86
CA ILE A 140 22.53 9.98 20.32
C ILE A 140 21.49 11.07 20.62
N ASP A 141 21.54 11.67 21.80
CA ASP A 141 20.60 12.72 22.22
C ASP A 141 20.72 14.00 21.37
N GLU A 142 21.95 14.38 21.02
CA GLU A 142 22.21 15.54 20.16
C GLU A 142 21.76 15.27 18.70
N ALA A 143 21.88 14.02 18.25
CA ALA A 143 21.41 13.60 16.94
C ALA A 143 19.91 13.26 16.89
N LYS A 144 19.21 13.25 18.03
CA LYS A 144 17.88 12.64 18.20
C LYS A 144 16.85 13.18 17.24
N GLU A 145 16.80 14.49 17.05
CA GLU A 145 15.89 15.15 16.10
C GLU A 145 16.02 14.55 14.69
N ILE A 146 17.26 14.40 14.20
CA ILE A 146 17.54 13.86 12.87
C ILE A 146 17.26 12.37 12.86
N LEU A 147 17.74 11.63 13.86
CA LEU A 147 17.61 10.17 13.93
C LEU A 147 16.15 9.72 13.99
N THR A 148 15.26 10.50 14.61
CA THR A 148 13.83 10.19 14.68
C THR A 148 13.21 10.11 13.29
N ARG A 149 13.63 10.97 12.35
CA ARG A 149 13.18 10.95 10.94
C ARG A 149 13.64 9.70 10.18
N PHE A 150 14.66 9.02 10.68
CA PHE A 150 15.23 7.82 10.08
C PHE A 150 15.00 6.54 10.90
N ALA A 151 14.31 6.61 12.04
CA ALA A 151 14.13 5.49 12.96
C ALA A 151 13.47 4.26 12.28
N GLU A 152 12.58 4.51 11.33
CA GLU A 152 11.94 3.46 10.52
C GLU A 152 12.89 2.73 9.57
N GLU A 153 14.06 3.31 9.29
CA GLU A 153 15.09 2.75 8.40
C GLU A 153 16.24 2.09 9.18
N VAL A 154 16.32 2.28 10.50
CA VAL A 154 17.37 1.72 11.37
C VAL A 154 16.94 0.37 11.93
N SER A 155 17.64 -0.70 11.57
CA SER A 155 17.39 -2.06 12.08
C SER A 155 18.02 -2.34 13.44
N LYS A 156 19.13 -1.67 13.76
CA LYS A 156 19.88 -1.87 15.00
C LYS A 156 20.63 -0.58 15.35
N VAL A 157 20.71 -0.28 16.64
CA VAL A 157 21.58 0.73 17.22
C VAL A 157 22.52 0.02 18.18
N GLU A 158 23.82 0.27 18.06
CA GLU A 158 24.83 -0.18 19.01
C GLU A 158 25.55 1.03 19.58
N GLU A 159 25.61 1.14 20.90
CA GLU A 159 26.40 2.17 21.55
C GLU A 159 27.90 1.95 21.29
N ALA A 160 28.62 3.04 21.09
CA ALA A 160 30.06 3.03 20.90
C ALA A 160 30.69 4.15 21.71
N LYS A 161 31.97 4.01 22.07
CA LYS A 161 32.68 5.05 22.82
C LYS A 161 32.61 6.39 22.06
N GLY A 162 31.94 7.38 22.66
CA GLY A 162 31.73 8.71 22.07
C GLY A 162 30.70 8.76 20.94
N GLY A 163 29.72 7.85 20.88
CA GLY A 163 28.63 7.91 19.92
C GLY A 163 27.88 6.59 19.74
N ALA A 164 27.54 6.24 18.50
CA ALA A 164 26.78 5.02 18.18
C ALA A 164 27.02 4.52 16.75
N ASP A 165 26.80 3.23 16.54
CA ASP A 165 26.73 2.59 15.23
C ASP A 165 25.25 2.30 14.88
N LEU A 166 24.77 2.94 13.82
CA LEU A 166 23.41 2.82 13.30
C LEU A 166 23.39 1.94 12.07
N TYR A 167 22.60 0.87 12.10
CA TYR A 167 22.50 -0.11 11.03
C TYR A 167 21.24 0.15 10.22
N PHE A 168 21.38 0.43 8.93
CA PHE A 168 20.28 0.83 8.05
C PHE A 168 19.87 -0.30 7.09
N VAL A 169 18.57 -0.57 7.01
CA VAL A 169 18.00 -1.55 6.05
C VAL A 169 18.12 -1.07 4.59
N SER A 170 18.33 0.22 4.38
CA SER A 170 18.44 0.87 3.07
C SER A 170 19.65 1.79 2.98
N LYS A 171 20.47 1.62 1.94
CA LYS A 171 21.61 2.52 1.67
C LYS A 171 21.19 3.96 1.40
N SER A 172 20.04 4.16 0.76
CA SER A 172 19.57 5.49 0.39
C SER A 172 19.20 6.32 1.62
N ALA A 173 18.62 5.67 2.64
CA ALA A 173 18.33 6.30 3.92
C ALA A 173 19.62 6.70 4.66
N ALA A 174 20.59 5.79 4.76
CA ALA A 174 21.89 6.11 5.36
C ALA A 174 22.61 7.25 4.65
N LYS A 175 22.60 7.26 3.30
CA LYS A 175 23.18 8.33 2.49
C LYS A 175 22.49 9.68 2.74
N LYS A 176 21.16 9.70 2.86
CA LYS A 176 20.39 10.91 3.18
C LYS A 176 20.77 11.46 4.55
N LEU A 177 20.83 10.61 5.58
CA LEU A 177 21.29 11.00 6.92
C LEU A 177 22.70 11.58 6.87
N ALA A 178 23.65 10.86 6.25
CA ALA A 178 25.03 11.31 6.16
C ALA A 178 25.17 12.64 5.41
N SER A 179 24.37 12.86 4.36
CA SER A 179 24.36 14.13 3.61
C SER A 179 23.78 15.27 4.45
N GLU A 180 22.77 15.01 5.27
CA GLU A 180 22.21 16.01 6.18
C GLU A 180 23.20 16.39 7.29
N LEU A 181 23.86 15.41 7.89
CA LEU A 181 24.91 15.66 8.88
C LEU A 181 26.07 16.45 8.27
N LYS A 182 26.49 16.12 7.03
CA LYS A 182 27.51 16.91 6.33
C LYS A 182 27.10 18.38 6.16
N ARG A 183 25.83 18.67 5.85
CA ARG A 183 25.32 20.05 5.75
C ARG A 183 25.30 20.79 7.08
N ARG A 184 25.19 20.08 8.21
CA ARG A 184 25.29 20.65 9.56
C ARG A 184 26.74 20.83 10.03
N GLY A 185 27.73 20.64 9.16
CA GLY A 185 29.15 20.88 9.44
C GLY A 185 29.96 19.63 9.81
N PHE A 186 29.32 18.47 10.00
CA PHE A 186 30.04 17.25 10.38
C PHE A 186 30.93 16.73 9.26
N MET A 187 32.10 16.19 9.63
CA MET A 187 32.98 15.51 8.69
C MET A 187 32.42 14.12 8.36
N VAL A 188 32.28 13.81 7.06
CA VAL A 188 31.70 12.55 6.59
C VAL A 188 32.66 11.82 5.66
N LYS A 189 33.10 10.62 6.05
CA LYS A 189 33.89 9.71 5.21
C LYS A 189 33.06 8.49 4.83
N ARG A 190 32.97 8.20 3.53
CA ARG A 190 32.28 7.02 3.00
C ARG A 190 33.28 5.93 2.62
N SER A 191 32.97 4.69 2.94
CA SER A 191 33.63 3.49 2.42
C SER A 191 32.60 2.40 2.11
N ALA A 192 33.04 1.31 1.49
CA ALA A 192 32.17 0.18 1.17
C ALA A 192 32.92 -1.14 1.36
N LYS A 193 32.23 -2.15 1.89
CA LYS A 193 32.74 -3.52 2.07
C LYS A 193 31.98 -4.47 1.17
N LEU A 194 32.69 -5.26 0.36
CA LEU A 194 32.08 -6.36 -0.40
C LEU A 194 31.60 -7.44 0.59
N VAL A 195 30.33 -7.84 0.48
CA VAL A 195 29.72 -8.83 1.39
C VAL A 195 29.16 -10.06 0.68
N GLY A 196 29.22 -10.09 -0.65
CA GLY A 196 28.82 -11.27 -1.42
C GLY A 196 28.44 -10.93 -2.85
N MET A 197 27.74 -11.85 -3.49
CA MET A 197 27.29 -11.74 -4.88
C MET A 197 25.90 -12.34 -5.01
N LYS A 198 25.00 -11.67 -5.73
CA LYS A 198 23.61 -12.13 -5.94
C LYS A 198 23.21 -11.90 -7.39
N LYS A 199 22.84 -12.97 -8.09
CA LYS A 199 22.47 -12.94 -9.53
C LYS A 199 23.54 -12.22 -10.37
N GLY A 200 24.81 -12.58 -10.18
CA GLY A 200 25.94 -11.95 -10.88
C GLY A 200 26.35 -10.56 -10.40
N LYS A 201 25.60 -9.92 -9.49
CA LYS A 201 25.91 -8.57 -8.99
C LYS A 201 26.61 -8.62 -7.64
N ARG A 202 27.74 -7.92 -7.52
CA ARG A 202 28.47 -7.73 -6.26
C ARG A 202 27.60 -6.94 -5.27
N LEU A 203 27.45 -7.47 -4.06
CA LEU A 203 26.73 -6.84 -2.97
C LEU A 203 27.71 -6.16 -2.03
N PHE A 204 27.52 -4.87 -1.80
CA PHE A 204 28.34 -4.08 -0.88
C PHE A 204 27.51 -3.62 0.32
N ARG A 205 28.14 -3.51 1.49
CA ARG A 205 27.64 -2.71 2.61
C ARG A 205 28.35 -1.38 2.65
N GLU A 206 27.63 -0.28 2.72
CA GLU A 206 28.22 1.05 2.82
C GLU A 206 28.51 1.40 4.28
N ILE A 207 29.59 2.14 4.52
CA ILE A 207 29.95 2.62 5.84
C ILE A 207 30.15 4.12 5.74
N TYR A 208 29.48 4.87 6.61
CA TYR A 208 29.62 6.31 6.75
C TYR A 208 30.20 6.61 8.13
N SER A 209 31.43 7.09 8.19
CA SER A 209 32.02 7.61 9.42
C SER A 209 31.70 9.10 9.52
N ILE A 210 30.98 9.47 10.57
CA ILE A 210 30.62 10.85 10.91
C ILE A 210 31.48 11.26 12.11
N LYS A 211 32.15 12.41 12.00
CA LYS A 211 32.90 13.02 13.10
C LYS A 211 32.41 14.44 13.33
N ALA A 212 32.35 14.85 14.60
CA ALA A 212 32.19 16.26 14.96
C ALA A 212 33.30 17.11 14.28
N PRO A 213 33.00 18.38 13.95
CA PRO A 213 33.99 19.34 13.46
C PRO A 213 35.21 19.46 14.36
#